data_AF-A0A434QQ55-F1
#
_entry.id   AF-A0A434QQ55-F1
#
_cell.length_a   1.000
_cell.length_b   1.000
_cell.length_c   1.000
_cell.angle_alpha   90.00
_cell.angle_beta   90.00
_cell.angle_gamma   90.00
#
_symmetry.space_group_name_H-M   'P 1'
#
loop_
_entity.id
_entity.type
_entity.pdbx_description
1 polymer ?
#
loop_
_entity_poly.entity_id
_entity_poly.type
_entity_poly.pdbx_seq_one_letter_code
_entity_poly.pdbx_strand_id
1 'polypeptide(L)'
;NEELVESFNSWVDTENARRAVTGETLLQKSDSDFIVHASGVQTRHVIEREGILDPTRMAPRIPARPDDALSLQAEFGIASAKKAIAHAGVEGSDIDLVICSASHHQRPYPAIAIEMQQALGTNGAGFDMGLG
;
A
#
# COMPACT_ATOMS: atom_id res chain seq x y z
N ASN A 1 8.53 9.83 10.58
CA ASN A 1 9.86 9.20 10.47
C ASN A 1 10.38 8.67 11.79
N GLU A 2 10.33 9.46 12.87
CA GLU A 2 10.84 9.07 14.20
C GLU A 2 10.35 7.69 14.65
N GLU A 3 9.04 7.43 14.65
CA GLU A 3 8.49 6.14 15.10
C GLU A 3 8.94 4.95 14.23
N LEU A 4 9.10 5.16 12.92
CA LEU A 4 9.61 4.12 12.02
C LEU A 4 11.08 3.81 12.31
N VAL A 5 11.86 4.85 12.62
CA VAL A 5 13.26 4.72 13.02
C VAL A 5 13.38 4.02 14.36
N GLU A 6 12.54 4.36 15.34
CA GLU A 6 12.50 3.70 16.65
C GLU A 6 12.18 2.21 16.50
N SER A 7 11.13 1.88 15.73
CA SER A 7 10.77 0.49 15.42
C SER A 7 11.93 -0.27 14.74
N PHE A 8 12.52 0.30 13.70
CA PHE A 8 13.66 -0.30 13.00
C PHE A 8 14.87 -0.49 13.93
N ASN A 9 15.19 0.50 14.75
CA ASN A 9 16.34 0.44 15.65
C ASN A 9 16.14 -0.58 16.78
N SER A 10 14.91 -0.75 17.27
CA SER A 10 14.56 -1.82 18.22
C SER A 10 14.73 -3.21 17.59
N TRP A 11 14.36 -3.37 16.31
CA TRP A 11 14.62 -4.61 15.58
C TRP A 11 16.13 -4.84 15.37
N VAL A 12 16.89 -3.81 14.99
CA VAL A 12 18.36 -3.87 14.83
C VAL A 12 19.04 -4.30 16.13
N ASP A 13 18.61 -3.78 17.28
CA ASP A 13 19.18 -4.16 18.59
C ASP A 13 18.99 -5.66 18.88
N THR A 14 17.78 -6.17 18.62
CA THR A 14 17.44 -7.58 18.82
C THR A 14 18.25 -8.48 17.89
N GLU A 15 18.33 -8.11 16.61
CA GLU A 15 19.04 -8.87 15.59
C GLU A 15 20.56 -8.81 15.79
N ASN A 16 21.11 -7.68 16.25
CA ASN A 16 22.54 -7.57 16.57
C ASN A 16 22.95 -8.42 17.78
N ALA A 17 22.07 -8.58 18.77
CA ALA A 17 22.32 -9.51 19.88
C ALA A 17 22.48 -10.96 19.36
N ARG A 18 21.65 -11.37 18.40
CA ARG A 18 21.78 -12.68 17.73
C ARG A 18 23.06 -12.78 16.90
N ARG A 19 23.34 -11.77 16.06
CA ARG A 19 24.51 -11.72 15.16
C ARG A 19 25.85 -11.73 15.89
N ALA A 20 25.92 -11.08 17.05
CA ALA A 20 27.12 -11.08 17.90
C ALA A 20 27.51 -12.49 18.36
N VAL A 21 26.52 -13.37 18.58
CA VAL A 21 26.75 -14.77 18.96
C VAL A 21 27.12 -15.63 17.76
N THR A 22 26.55 -15.37 16.59
CA THR A 22 26.80 -16.14 15.36
C THR A 22 28.04 -15.68 14.57
N GLY A 23 28.62 -14.53 14.93
CA GLY A 23 29.76 -13.93 14.22
C GLY A 23 29.38 -13.24 12.91
N GLU A 24 28.08 -12.99 12.68
CA GLU A 24 27.58 -12.25 11.52
C GLU A 24 27.89 -10.74 11.64
N THR A 25 28.00 -10.05 10.50
CA THR A 25 28.19 -8.59 10.49
C THR A 25 27.01 -7.87 11.13
N LEU A 26 27.31 -6.98 12.08
CA LEU A 26 26.31 -6.16 12.78
C LEU A 26 25.66 -5.15 11.83
N LEU A 27 24.36 -4.94 12.03
CA LEU A 27 23.54 -4.01 11.28
C LEU A 27 23.66 -2.60 11.85
N GLN A 28 23.56 -1.60 10.96
CA GLN A 28 23.55 -0.19 11.33
C GLN A 28 22.13 0.26 11.68
N LYS A 29 22.04 1.17 12.65
CA LYS A 29 20.80 1.88 12.98
C LYS A 29 20.51 2.96 11.93
N SER A 30 19.26 3.40 11.91
CA SER A 30 18.81 4.54 11.11
C SER A 30 18.52 5.74 12.01
N ASP A 31 18.38 6.91 11.40
CA ASP A 31 17.95 8.15 12.03
C ASP A 31 17.01 8.95 11.11
N SER A 32 16.16 9.79 11.71
CA SER A 32 15.15 10.55 10.96
C SER A 32 15.75 11.66 10.10
N ASP A 33 16.87 12.24 10.53
CA ASP A 33 17.54 13.34 9.83
C ASP A 33 18.12 12.85 8.51
N PHE A 34 18.69 11.64 8.51
CA PHE A 34 19.14 10.93 7.32
C PHE A 34 18.00 10.73 6.32
N ILE A 35 16.82 10.28 6.77
CA ILE A 35 15.65 10.08 5.88
C ILE A 35 15.25 11.39 5.20
N VAL A 36 15.14 12.47 5.98
CA VAL A 36 14.76 13.79 5.45
C VAL A 36 15.84 14.33 4.52
N HIS A 37 17.12 14.21 4.88
CA HIS A 37 18.23 14.67 4.06
C HIS A 37 18.31 13.92 2.72
N ALA A 38 18.16 12.60 2.75
CA ALA A 38 18.32 11.75 1.57
C ALA A 38 17.11 11.80 0.61
N SER A 39 15.90 12.07 1.11
CA SER A 39 14.67 11.92 0.32
C SER A 39 13.70 13.11 0.35
N GLY A 40 13.86 14.03 1.30
CA GLY A 40 12.88 15.08 1.60
C GLY A 40 11.58 14.59 2.25
N VAL A 41 11.39 13.28 2.43
CA VAL A 41 10.18 12.70 3.00
C VAL A 41 10.12 12.97 4.50
N GLN A 42 9.05 13.62 4.95
CA GLN A 42 8.80 13.90 6.38
C GLN A 42 7.72 12.98 6.96
N THR A 43 6.62 12.84 6.22
CA THR A 43 5.46 12.03 6.61
C THR A 43 4.98 11.21 5.43
N ARG A 44 4.19 10.17 5.71
CA ARG A 44 3.56 9.31 4.71
C ARG A 44 2.24 8.79 5.25
N HIS A 45 1.32 8.50 4.35
CA HIS A 45 0.11 7.77 4.69
C HIS A 45 0.38 6.27 4.65
N VAL A 46 -0.16 5.56 5.62
CA VAL A 46 -0.12 4.10 5.70
C VAL A 46 -1.51 3.59 5.97
N ILE A 47 -1.81 2.39 5.48
CA ILE A 47 -3.10 1.75 5.68
C ILE A 47 -3.31 1.31 7.13
N GLU A 48 -2.28 0.74 7.75
CA GLU A 48 -2.34 0.15 9.08
C GLU A 48 -0.99 0.41 9.75
N ARG A 49 -1.01 1.22 10.81
CA ARG A 49 0.20 1.77 11.43
C ARG A 49 0.81 0.84 12.47
N GLU A 50 -0.01 0.16 13.27
CA GLU A 50 0.45 -0.58 14.45
C GLU A 50 1.28 -1.81 14.04
N GLY A 51 0.85 -2.54 13.02
CA GLY A 51 1.64 -3.66 12.49
C GLY A 51 2.95 -3.23 11.82
N ILE A 52 2.99 -2.04 11.22
CA ILE A 52 4.21 -1.47 10.64
C ILE A 52 5.20 -1.08 11.74
N LEU A 53 4.71 -0.52 12.86
CA LEU A 53 5.57 -0.05 13.96
C LEU A 53 5.96 -1.17 14.95
N ASP A 54 5.30 -2.32 14.93
CA ASP A 54 5.68 -3.48 15.74
C ASP A 54 7.03 -4.07 15.25
N PRO A 55 8.12 -3.97 16.04
CA PRO A 55 9.45 -4.42 15.62
C PRO A 55 9.56 -5.93 15.45
N THR A 56 8.59 -6.71 15.93
CA THR A 56 8.53 -8.17 15.71
C THR A 56 7.79 -8.56 14.43
N ARG A 57 7.17 -7.58 13.75
CA ARG A 57 6.38 -7.78 12.53
C ARG A 57 6.84 -6.95 11.35
N MET A 58 7.02 -5.64 11.54
CA MET A 58 7.44 -4.66 10.53
C MET A 58 6.65 -4.71 9.21
N ALA A 59 5.35 -4.97 9.28
CA ALA A 59 4.45 -5.12 8.14
C ALA A 59 2.99 -4.87 8.53
N PRO A 60 2.13 -4.31 7.66
CA PRO A 60 0.74 -4.01 8.02
C PRO A 60 -0.07 -5.28 8.31
N ARG A 61 -1.05 -5.19 9.21
CA ARG A 61 -2.04 -6.23 9.54
C ARG A 61 -3.28 -6.07 8.66
N ILE A 62 -3.22 -6.58 7.44
CA ILE A 62 -4.34 -6.55 6.50
C ILE A 62 -5.10 -7.88 6.60
N PRO A 63 -6.36 -7.89 7.09
CA PRO A 63 -7.15 -9.10 7.16
C PRO A 63 -7.58 -9.55 5.76
N ALA A 64 -7.67 -10.87 5.56
CA ALA A 64 -8.30 -11.42 4.36
C ALA A 64 -9.78 -11.00 4.30
N ARG A 65 -10.26 -10.76 3.08
CA ARG A 65 -11.68 -10.49 2.78
C ARG A 65 -12.27 -11.68 2.03
N PRO A 66 -13.56 -11.99 2.20
CA PRO A 66 -14.23 -12.99 1.37
C PRO A 66 -14.33 -12.51 -0.08
N ASP A 67 -14.50 -13.43 -1.02
CA ASP A 67 -14.47 -13.16 -2.47
C ASP A 67 -15.60 -12.24 -2.95
N ASP A 68 -16.71 -12.17 -2.21
CA ASP A 68 -17.86 -11.30 -2.50
C ASP A 68 -17.71 -9.89 -1.93
N ALA A 69 -16.73 -9.67 -1.06
CA ALA A 69 -16.41 -8.36 -0.54
C ALA A 69 -15.45 -7.63 -1.48
N LEU A 70 -15.62 -6.32 -1.54
CA LEU A 70 -14.71 -5.45 -2.28
C LEU A 70 -13.28 -5.60 -1.74
N SER A 71 -12.34 -5.81 -2.65
CA SER A 71 -10.92 -5.84 -2.36
C SER A 71 -10.44 -4.46 -1.90
N LEU A 72 -9.36 -4.47 -1.14
CA LEU A 72 -8.82 -3.25 -0.55
C LEU A 72 -8.32 -2.27 -1.62
N GLN A 73 -7.67 -2.78 -2.67
CA GLN A 73 -7.21 -1.94 -3.77
C GLN A 73 -8.40 -1.34 -4.55
N ALA A 74 -9.43 -2.13 -4.82
CA ALA A 74 -10.64 -1.62 -5.48
C ALA A 74 -11.34 -0.57 -4.62
N GLU A 75 -11.44 -0.75 -3.31
CA GLU A 75 -12.00 0.23 -2.36
C GLU A 75 -11.32 1.60 -2.48
N PHE A 76 -9.98 1.64 -2.46
CA PHE A 76 -9.23 2.90 -2.61
C PHE A 76 -9.39 3.50 -4.01
N GLY A 77 -9.36 2.66 -5.04
CA GLY A 77 -9.56 3.08 -6.43
C GLY A 77 -10.93 3.72 -6.63
N ILE A 78 -12.00 3.08 -6.14
CA ILE A 78 -13.39 3.54 -6.25
C ILE A 78 -13.59 4.84 -5.47
N ALA A 79 -13.06 4.94 -4.25
CA ALA A 79 -13.14 6.16 -3.46
C ALA A 79 -12.51 7.36 -4.19
N SER A 80 -11.42 7.15 -4.90
CA SER A 80 -10.76 8.17 -5.72
C SER A 80 -11.52 8.45 -7.02
N ALA A 81 -11.98 7.41 -7.70
CA ALA A 81 -12.75 7.52 -8.94
C ALA A 81 -14.06 8.30 -8.74
N LYS A 82 -14.80 8.04 -7.65
CA LYS A 82 -16.04 8.77 -7.33
C LYS A 82 -15.81 10.29 -7.21
N LYS A 83 -14.67 10.72 -6.65
CA LYS A 83 -14.32 12.15 -6.58
C LYS A 83 -14.05 12.72 -7.97
N ALA A 84 -13.34 11.98 -8.82
CA ALA A 84 -13.04 12.42 -10.19
C ALA A 84 -14.30 12.48 -11.07
N ILE A 85 -15.18 11.48 -10.96
CA ILE A 85 -16.48 11.43 -11.65
C ILE A 85 -17.35 12.63 -11.25
N ALA A 86 -17.50 12.88 -9.95
CA ALA A 86 -18.25 14.03 -9.45
C ALA A 86 -17.66 15.37 -9.92
N HIS A 87 -16.34 15.49 -9.96
CA HIS A 87 -15.66 16.68 -10.49
C HIS A 87 -15.89 16.86 -12.00
N ALA A 88 -15.94 15.76 -12.76
CA ALA A 88 -16.21 15.79 -14.20
C ALA A 88 -17.69 16.04 -14.54
N GLY A 89 -18.60 15.83 -13.59
CA GLY A 89 -20.04 16.01 -13.79
C GLY A 89 -20.66 14.97 -14.73
N VAL A 90 -20.11 13.76 -14.73
CA VAL A 90 -20.61 12.59 -15.49
C VAL A 90 -21.11 11.51 -14.52
N GLU A 91 -21.88 10.57 -15.03
CA GLU A 91 -22.28 9.38 -14.28
C GLU A 91 -21.33 8.21 -14.55
N GLY A 92 -21.31 7.21 -13.66
CA GLY A 92 -20.50 6.00 -13.87
C GLY A 92 -20.83 5.30 -15.20
N SER A 93 -22.11 5.32 -15.59
CA SER A 93 -22.60 4.74 -16.85
C SER A 93 -22.04 5.40 -18.11
N ASP A 94 -21.53 6.63 -18.01
CA ASP A 94 -20.95 7.36 -19.14
C ASP A 94 -19.48 6.95 -19.41
N ILE A 95 -18.92 6.05 -18.59
CA ILE A 95 -17.54 5.56 -18.70
C ILE A 95 -17.53 4.19 -19.37
N ASP A 96 -16.85 4.10 -20.51
CA ASP A 96 -16.72 2.86 -21.29
C ASP A 96 -15.45 2.05 -20.99
N LEU A 97 -14.52 2.64 -20.22
CA LEU A 97 -13.21 2.03 -19.95
C LEU A 97 -12.68 2.36 -18.56
N VAL A 98 -12.34 1.32 -17.80
CA VAL A 98 -11.65 1.43 -16.51
C VAL A 98 -10.24 0.84 -16.61
N ILE A 99 -9.23 1.63 -16.24
CA ILE A 99 -7.83 1.18 -16.21
C ILE A 99 -7.34 1.24 -14.77
N CYS A 100 -6.98 0.10 -14.19
CA CYS A 100 -6.27 0.07 -12.91
C CYS A 100 -4.77 0.12 -13.19
N SER A 101 -4.22 1.34 -13.25
CA SER A 101 -2.79 1.57 -13.45
C SER A 101 -2.07 1.71 -12.12
N ALA A 102 -1.27 0.73 -11.73
CA ALA A 102 -0.54 0.70 -10.46
C ALA A 102 0.76 -0.10 -10.59
N SER A 103 1.68 0.10 -9.64
CA SER A 103 2.92 -0.68 -9.55
C SER A 103 2.69 -2.16 -9.25
N HIS A 104 1.67 -2.42 -8.43
CA HIS A 104 1.27 -3.76 -8.01
C HIS A 104 -0.25 -3.88 -7.97
N HIS A 105 -0.74 -5.01 -8.45
CA HIS A 105 -2.14 -5.41 -8.33
C HIS A 105 -2.29 -6.43 -7.20
N GLN A 106 -3.36 -6.30 -6.41
CA GLN A 106 -3.62 -7.13 -5.23
C GLN A 106 -3.80 -8.61 -5.61
N ARG A 107 -4.25 -8.90 -6.83
CA ARG A 107 -4.38 -10.25 -7.38
C ARG A 107 -4.23 -10.22 -8.92
N PRO A 108 -3.89 -11.34 -9.56
CA PRO A 108 -3.76 -11.42 -11.02
C PRO A 108 -5.13 -11.53 -11.74
N TYR A 109 -6.11 -12.19 -11.12
CA TYR A 109 -7.46 -12.36 -11.67
C TYR A 109 -8.50 -12.62 -10.57
N PRO A 110 -9.78 -12.27 -10.80
CA PRO A 110 -10.24 -11.37 -11.87
C PRO A 110 -9.60 -9.97 -11.71
N ALA A 111 -9.44 -9.23 -12.81
CA ALA A 111 -8.76 -7.93 -12.79
C ALA A 111 -9.37 -6.98 -11.75
N ILE A 112 -8.55 -6.17 -11.09
CA ILE A 112 -9.00 -5.14 -10.15
C ILE A 112 -9.86 -4.11 -10.87
N ALA A 113 -9.51 -3.75 -12.11
CA ALA A 113 -10.29 -2.85 -12.95
C ALA A 113 -11.72 -3.36 -13.23
N ILE A 114 -11.91 -4.67 -13.42
CA ILE A 114 -13.25 -5.26 -13.65
C ILE A 114 -14.10 -5.17 -12.38
N GLU A 115 -13.51 -5.45 -11.22
CA GLU A 115 -14.18 -5.28 -9.94
C GLU A 115 -14.60 -3.81 -9.72
N MET A 116 -13.72 -2.87 -10.04
CA MET A 116 -14.02 -1.44 -9.95
C MET A 116 -15.12 -1.01 -10.93
N GLN A 117 -15.09 -1.49 -12.18
CA GLN A 117 -16.14 -1.24 -13.17
C GLN A 117 -17.51 -1.67 -12.65
N GLN A 118 -17.62 -2.90 -12.13
CA GLN A 118 -18.88 -3.42 -11.60
C GLN A 118 -19.38 -2.56 -10.43
N ALA A 119 -18.51 -2.19 -9.50
CA ALA A 119 -18.88 -1.41 -8.32
C ALA A 119 -19.22 0.05 -8.63
N LEU A 120 -18.66 0.62 -9.70
CA LEU A 120 -18.94 1.99 -10.16
C LEU A 120 -20.14 2.06 -11.12
N GLY A 121 -20.65 0.92 -11.59
CA GLY A 121 -21.73 0.87 -12.58
C GLY A 121 -21.31 1.37 -13.96
N THR A 122 -20.03 1.21 -14.32
CA THR A 122 -19.53 1.60 -15.64
C THR A 122 -19.80 0.52 -16.69
N ASN A 123 -19.66 0.87 -17.96
CA ASN A 123 -19.89 -0.02 -19.09
C ASN A 123 -18.56 -0.36 -19.80
N GLY A 124 -18.62 -1.22 -20.82
CA GLY A 124 -17.49 -1.52 -21.68
C GLY A 124 -16.45 -2.45 -21.03
N ALA A 125 -15.19 -2.01 -20.93
CA ALA A 125 -14.08 -2.87 -20.54
C ALA A 125 -13.31 -2.39 -19.30
N GLY A 126 -12.63 -3.34 -18.64
CA GLY A 126 -11.70 -3.06 -17.54
C GLY A 126 -10.38 -3.83 -17.72
N PHE A 127 -9.23 -3.17 -17.58
CA PHE A 127 -7.94 -3.84 -17.57
C PHE A 127 -6.96 -3.30 -16.52
N ASP A 128 -6.16 -4.22 -16.00
CA ASP A 128 -5.06 -3.92 -15.09
C ASP A 128 -3.80 -3.63 -15.90
N MET A 129 -3.10 -2.55 -15.56
CA MET A 129 -1.85 -2.15 -16.20
C MET A 129 -0.77 -1.97 -15.14
N GLY A 130 0.19 -2.90 -15.11
CA GLY A 130 1.33 -2.85 -14.19
C GLY A 130 2.35 -1.82 -14.65
N LEU A 131 2.61 -0.80 -13.82
CA LEU A 131 3.62 0.23 -14.05
C LEU A 131 4.40 0.53 -12.76
N GLY A 132 5.62 -0.01 -12.66
CA GLY A 132 6.73 0.46 -11.79
C GLY A 132 6.50 0.44 -10.29
#